data_AF-A0A2V1BWB2-F1
#
_entry.id   AF-A0A2V1BWB2-F1
#
_cell.length_a   1.000
_cell.length_b   1.000
_cell.length_c   1.000
_cell.angle_alpha   90.00
_cell.angle_beta   90.00
_cell.angle_gamma   90.00
#
_symmetry.space_group_name_H-M   'P 1'
#
loop_
_entity.id
_entity.type
_entity.pdbx_description
1 polymer ?
#
loop_
_entity_poly.entity_id
_entity_poly.type
_entity_poly.pdbx_seq_one_letter_code
_entity_poly.pdbx_strand_id
1 'polypeptide(L)'
;VVAVHGYHGDRHTSWGGPYSNWLEDSLHVRYPSSRILTFGYDAHGIKGTSTRAGIKEKAVQLLDELVKLREPEKPDLFRPLIFISQDLGGIIVKEV
;
A
#
# COMPACT_ATOMS: atom_id res chain seq x y z
N VAL A 1 -4.25 7.92 0.53
CA VAL A 1 -2.84 7.47 0.54
C VAL A 1 -2.86 5.96 0.64
N VAL A 2 -2.11 5.27 -0.21
CA VAL A 2 -1.97 3.82 -0.20
C VAL A 2 -0.50 3.50 0.04
N ALA A 3 -0.20 2.92 1.19
CA ALA A 3 1.14 2.56 1.61
C ALA A 3 1.41 1.09 1.29
N VAL A 4 2.50 0.81 0.58
CA VAL A 4 2.88 -0.53 0.12
C VAL A 4 4.28 -0.86 0.64
N HIS A 5 4.36 -1.79 1.59
CA HIS A 5 5.62 -2.13 2.24
C HIS A 5 6.56 -2.88 1.29
N GLY A 6 7.84 -2.96 1.67
CA GLY A 6 8.87 -3.66 0.90
C GLY A 6 9.07 -5.11 1.32
N TYR A 7 10.13 -5.72 0.76
CA TYR A 7 10.57 -7.05 1.13
C TYR A 7 10.99 -7.09 2.62
N HIS A 8 10.71 -8.20 3.30
CA HIS A 8 10.82 -8.37 4.76
C HIS A 8 10.06 -7.33 5.62
N GLY A 9 9.19 -6.52 5.02
CA GLY A 9 8.37 -5.55 5.71
C GLY A 9 7.01 -6.10 6.14
N ASP A 10 6.34 -5.36 7.01
CA ASP A 10 4.94 -5.54 7.37
C ASP A 10 4.15 -4.25 7.10
N ARG A 11 2.85 -4.42 6.81
CA ARG A 11 1.94 -3.32 6.46
C ARG A 11 1.78 -2.25 7.55
N HIS A 12 2.02 -2.57 8.82
CA HIS A 12 1.96 -1.62 9.93
C HIS A 12 3.35 -1.24 10.42
N THR A 13 4.27 -2.20 10.63
CA THR A 13 5.54 -1.89 11.30
C THR A 13 6.60 -1.28 10.39
N SER A 14 6.43 -1.31 9.06
CA SER A 14 7.41 -0.73 8.12
C SER A 14 7.45 0.81 8.14
N TRP A 15 6.43 1.45 8.70
CA TRP A 15 6.23 2.89 8.60
C TRP A 15 6.64 3.64 9.87
N GLY A 16 7.56 3.08 10.66
CA GLY A 16 7.89 3.64 11.95
C GLY A 16 8.96 2.90 12.72
N GLY A 17 9.17 3.35 13.95
CA GLY A 17 10.01 2.70 14.95
C GLY A 17 9.18 2.07 16.06
N PRO A 18 9.84 1.56 17.11
CA PRO A 18 9.18 0.83 18.21
C PRO A 18 8.07 1.60 18.94
N TYR A 19 8.08 2.92 18.86
CA TYR A 19 7.20 3.80 19.64
C TYR A 19 6.30 4.68 18.78
N SER A 20 6.48 4.70 17.47
CA SER A 20 5.72 5.62 16.60
C SER A 20 5.70 5.13 15.16
N ASN A 21 4.53 5.19 14.55
CA ASN A 21 4.28 4.98 13.13
C ASN A 21 3.96 6.32 12.48
N TRP A 22 4.86 6.88 11.68
CA TRP A 22 4.65 8.23 11.13
C TRP A 22 3.50 8.27 10.12
N LEU A 23 3.17 7.14 9.49
CA LEU A 23 2.05 7.05 8.57
C LEU A 23 0.73 7.23 9.33
N GLU A 24 0.56 6.62 10.50
CA GLU A 24 -0.67 6.75 11.28
C GLU A 24 -0.64 7.96 12.22
N ASP A 25 0.46 8.15 12.97
CA ASP A 25 0.56 9.12 14.06
C ASP A 25 0.80 10.56 13.58
N SER A 26 1.40 10.75 12.40
CA SER A 26 1.79 12.08 11.91
C SER A 26 1.05 12.49 10.65
N LEU A 27 0.92 11.60 9.67
CA LEU A 27 0.29 11.95 8.39
C LEU A 27 -1.21 12.22 8.54
N HIS A 28 -1.91 11.39 9.31
CA HIS A 28 -3.34 11.59 9.56
C HIS A 28 -3.60 12.88 10.36
N VAL A 29 -2.76 13.16 11.37
CA VAL A 29 -2.85 14.39 12.17
C VAL A 29 -2.65 15.63 11.31
N ARG A 30 -1.66 15.62 10.40
CA ARG A 30 -1.38 16.75 9.51
C ARG A 30 -2.42 16.91 8.39
N TYR A 31 -3.01 15.81 7.93
CA TYR A 31 -4.02 15.80 6.86
C TYR A 31 -5.25 14.99 7.30
N PRO A 32 -6.13 15.55 8.16
CA PRO A 32 -7.25 14.80 8.77
C PRO A 32 -8.26 14.25 7.75
N SER A 33 -8.42 14.91 6.60
CA SER A 33 -9.30 14.48 5.51
C SER A 33 -8.70 13.34 4.66
N SER A 34 -7.44 12.98 4.90
CA SER A 34 -6.77 11.89 4.20
C SER A 34 -7.25 10.55 4.73
N ARG A 35 -7.50 9.62 3.79
CA ARG A 35 -7.70 8.20 4.10
C ARG A 35 -6.38 7.49 3.88
N ILE A 36 -5.92 6.79 4.90
CA ILE A 36 -4.67 6.04 4.88
C ILE A 36 -5.01 4.56 4.77
N LEU A 37 -4.51 3.93 3.72
CA LEU A 37 -4.65 2.52 3.46
C LEU A 37 -3.26 1.90 3.43
N THR A 38 -3.15 0.66 3.89
CA THR A 38 -1.92 -0.13 3.83
C THR A 38 -2.21 -1.41 3.05
N PHE A 39 -1.40 -1.73 2.05
CA PHE A 39 -1.48 -3.00 1.34
C PHE A 39 -0.44 -3.97 1.92
N GLY A 40 -0.91 -5.14 2.39
CA GLY A 40 -0.08 -6.17 3.00
C GLY A 40 0.02 -7.41 2.12
N TYR A 41 1.21 -7.98 2.02
CA TYR A 41 1.47 -9.22 1.30
C TYR A 41 2.60 -10.02 1.97
N ASP A 42 2.72 -11.32 1.67
CA ASP A 42 3.85 -12.12 2.16
C ASP A 42 5.15 -11.64 1.50
N ALA A 43 5.98 -10.98 2.32
CA ALA A 43 7.23 -10.36 1.94
C ALA A 43 8.48 -11.14 2.42
N HIS A 44 8.34 -12.35 2.95
CA HIS A 44 9.46 -13.09 3.56
C HIS A 44 10.02 -14.24 2.70
N GLY A 45 9.40 -14.54 1.56
CA GLY A 45 9.78 -15.65 0.68
C GLY A 45 10.53 -15.24 -0.60
N ILE A 46 11.67 -15.90 -0.87
CA ILE A 46 12.40 -15.79 -2.16
C ILE A 46 11.64 -16.49 -3.31
N LYS A 47 10.79 -17.47 -2.97
CA LYS A 47 9.84 -18.10 -3.90
C LYS A 47 8.46 -17.53 -3.56
N GLY A 48 7.75 -16.98 -4.54
CA GLY A 48 6.46 -16.31 -4.32
C GLY A 48 6.48 -14.88 -4.84
N THR A 49 6.17 -13.91 -3.96
CA THR A 49 5.94 -12.49 -4.32
C THR A 49 7.10 -11.82 -5.04
N SER A 50 8.35 -12.23 -4.77
CA SER A 50 9.55 -11.67 -5.43
C SER A 50 9.75 -12.14 -6.88
N THR A 51 8.99 -13.12 -7.34
CA THR A 51 9.03 -13.59 -8.74
C THR A 51 8.19 -12.68 -9.64
N ARG A 52 8.46 -12.64 -10.95
CA ARG A 52 7.65 -11.85 -11.89
C ARG A 52 6.15 -12.19 -11.84
N ALA A 53 5.83 -13.48 -11.73
CA ALA A 53 4.44 -13.94 -11.60
C ALA A 53 3.81 -13.46 -10.28
N GLY A 54 4.55 -13.57 -9.18
CA GLY A 54 4.10 -13.09 -7.87
C GLY A 54 3.92 -11.57 -7.80
N ILE A 55 4.85 -10.79 -8.38
CA ILE A 55 4.71 -9.33 -8.50
C ILE A 55 3.42 -8.98 -9.23
N LYS A 56 3.19 -9.61 -10.40
CA LYS A 56 1.97 -9.38 -11.18
C LYS A 56 0.71 -9.78 -10.43
N GLU A 57 0.73 -10.91 -9.74
CA GLU A 57 -0.39 -11.35 -8.90
C GLU A 57 -0.72 -10.31 -7.82
N LYS A 58 0.29 -9.80 -7.10
CA LYS A 58 0.07 -8.79 -6.06
C LYS A 58 -0.30 -7.42 -6.61
N ALA A 59 0.16 -7.05 -7.80
CA ALA A 59 -0.27 -5.83 -8.48
C ALA A 59 -1.77 -5.88 -8.85
N VAL A 60 -2.23 -7.01 -9.41
CA VAL A 60 -3.65 -7.22 -9.70
C VAL A 60 -4.47 -7.22 -8.41
N GLN A 61 -4.01 -7.91 -7.37
CA GLN A 61 -4.69 -7.94 -6.07
C GLN A 61 -4.82 -6.52 -5.47
N LEU A 62 -3.75 -5.74 -5.49
CA LEU A 62 -3.76 -4.34 -5.03
C LEU A 62 -4.80 -3.52 -5.80
N LEU A 63 -4.85 -3.65 -7.12
CA LEU A 63 -5.80 -2.93 -7.97
C LEU A 63 -7.25 -3.33 -7.66
N ASP A 64 -7.53 -4.63 -7.59
CA ASP A 64 -8.87 -5.15 -7.33
C ASP A 64 -9.41 -4.71 -5.97
N GLU A 65 -8.58 -4.77 -4.92
CA GLU A 65 -8.95 -4.31 -3.58
C GLU A 65 -9.18 -2.79 -3.57
N LEU A 66 -8.34 -2.02 -4.27
CA LEU A 66 -8.48 -0.57 -4.35
C LEU A 66 -9.73 -0.14 -5.13
N VAL A 67 -10.08 -0.85 -6.20
CA VAL A 67 -11.33 -0.62 -6.94
C VAL A 67 -12.53 -0.88 -6.04
N LYS A 68 -12.58 -2.03 -5.35
CA LYS A 68 -13.66 -2.36 -4.41
C LYS A 68 -13.82 -1.34 -3.29
N LEU A 69 -12.71 -0.84 -2.75
CA LEU A 69 -12.75 0.21 -1.71
C LEU A 69 -13.28 1.55 -2.21
N ARG A 70 -13.18 1.80 -3.52
CA ARG A 70 -13.61 3.05 -4.17
C ARG A 70 -14.97 2.96 -4.84
N GLU A 71 -15.48 1.76 -5.13
CA GLU A 71 -16.83 1.56 -5.70
C GLU A 71 -17.95 2.28 -4.95
N PRO A 72 -17.98 2.31 -3.59
CA PRO A 72 -19.04 3.01 -2.85
C PRO A 72 -18.93 4.54 -2.92
N GLU A 73 -17.89 5.11 -3.54
CA GLU A 73 -17.68 6.55 -3.59
C GLU A 73 -18.60 7.21 -4.63
N LYS A 74 -19.06 8.43 -4.32
CA LYS A 74 -19.87 9.21 -5.27
C LYS A 74 -19.05 9.45 -6.55
N PRO A 75 -19.61 9.19 -7.75
CA PRO A 75 -18.90 9.31 -9.02
C PRO A 75 -18.23 10.67 -9.24
N ASP A 76 -18.83 11.75 -8.71
CA ASP A 76 -18.35 13.12 -8.88
C ASP A 76 -17.33 13.56 -7.82
N LEU A 77 -16.99 12.70 -6.85
CA LEU A 77 -16.02 13.02 -5.82
C LEU A 77 -14.60 12.73 -6.33
N PHE A 78 -13.95 13.75 -6.87
CA PHE A 78 -12.53 13.67 -7.18
C PHE A 78 -11.74 13.48 -5.88
N ARG A 79 -11.13 12.31 -5.71
CA ARG A 79 -10.22 12.02 -4.61
C ARG A 79 -8.88 11.49 -5.13
N PRO A 80 -7.81 12.30 -5.03
CA PRO A 80 -6.47 11.91 -5.46
C PRO A 80 -6.00 10.61 -4.80
N LEU A 81 -5.24 9.84 -5.57
CA LEU A 81 -4.57 8.65 -5.12
C LEU A 81 -3.06 8.93 -5.04
N ILE A 82 -2.48 8.70 -3.88
CA ILE A 82 -1.06 8.91 -3.60
C ILE A 82 -0.53 7.58 -3.08
N PHE A 83 0.46 7.02 -3.76
CA PHE A 83 1.18 5.83 -3.31
C PHE A 83 2.43 6.21 -2.55
N ILE A 84 2.67 5.52 -1.44
CA ILE A 84 3.93 5.55 -0.70
C ILE A 84 4.43 4.11 -0.72
N SER A 85 5.54 3.86 -1.39
CA SER A 85 6.01 2.50 -1.62
C SER A 85 7.49 2.37 -1.27
N GLN A 86 7.86 1.25 -0.66
CA GLN A 86 9.24 0.92 -0.31
C GLN A 86 9.69 -0.33 -1.08
N ASP A 87 10.88 -0.27 -1.69
CA ASP A 87 11.56 -1.43 -2.29
C ASP A 87 10.64 -2.27 -3.23
N LEU A 88 10.42 -3.57 -2.97
CA LEU A 88 9.54 -4.45 -3.75
C LEU A 88 8.11 -3.91 -3.90
N GLY A 89 7.61 -3.20 -2.90
CA GLY A 89 6.31 -2.53 -2.96
C GLY A 89 6.24 -1.50 -4.08
N GLY A 90 7.34 -0.82 -4.39
CA GLY A 90 7.43 0.12 -5.51
C GLY A 90 7.39 -0.59 -6.87
N ILE A 91 7.94 -1.80 -6.95
CA ILE A 91 7.85 -2.63 -8.15
C ILE A 91 6.42 -3.11 -8.37
N ILE A 92 5.74 -3.57 -7.30
CA ILE A 92 4.32 -3.96 -7.34
C ILE A 92 3.44 -2.80 -7.83
N VAL A 93 3.64 -1.59 -7.29
CA VAL A 93 2.87 -0.39 -7.70
C VAL A 93 3.11 -0.02 -9.17
N LYS A 94 4.29 -0.31 -9.71
CA LYS A 94 4.69 0.05 -11.08
C LYS A 94 4.33 -1.00 -12.13
N GLU A 95 4.02 -2.23 -11.74
CA GLU A 95 3.80 -3.36 -12.66
C GLU A 95 2.69 -3.06 -13.68
N VAL A 96 2.90 -3.52 -14.94
CA VAL A 96 2.04 -3.27 -16.11
C VAL A 96 1.36 -4.54 -16.60
#